data_AF-A0A2H1L7K7-F1
#
_entry.id   AF-A0A2H1L7K7-F1
#
_cell.length_a   1.000
_cell.length_b   1.000
_cell.length_c   1.000
_cell.angle_alpha   90.00
_cell.angle_beta   90.00
_cell.angle_gamma   90.00
#
_symmetry.space_group_name_H-M   'P 1'
#
loop_
_entity.id
_entity.type
_entity.pdbx_description
1 polymer ?
#
loop_
_entity_poly.entity_id
_entity_poly.type
_entity_poly.pdbx_seq_one_letter_code
_entity_poly.pdbx_strand_id
1 'polypeptide(L)'
;MTPYGAEHIAVLGVTVVLAVVLVIAARRIRGTVHEDRLLRAAGWIMLTVTVVWTLWGMMPGQWNIDQSLPFQFSDAMRFLTAIALLTRAGWAIAICCFWGLTLNLQSVITPDLNYFDYPVAEFAAYWFLHIAALIVPIVFVWGLGYRPTWRGYCVAYAAAIAWALVAICANALTGANYAYLSHAPEGPSVLDVLGPWPVYILWELVIVAVVWALMTWPWAMRGAREAGLLPDTLQHAVEVDRWATVRRLSPPRPVDAALGSRGSSVPPPHSPGAVRPQ
;
A
#
# COMPACT_ATOMS: atom_id res chain seq x y z
N MET A 1 12.60 20.93 9.40
CA MET A 1 11.24 21.35 9.82
C MET A 1 11.08 21.05 11.30
N THR A 2 10.32 21.83 12.09
CA THR A 2 10.03 21.48 13.50
C THR A 2 8.91 20.44 13.60
N PRO A 3 9.13 19.27 14.20
CA PRO A 3 8.07 18.29 14.44
C PRO A 3 6.90 18.91 15.21
N TYR A 4 5.70 18.66 14.71
CA TYR A 4 4.42 19.17 15.26
C TYR A 4 4.27 20.70 15.26
N GLY A 5 5.12 21.42 14.52
CA GLY A 5 4.91 22.83 14.19
C GLY A 5 3.79 23.03 13.15
N ALA A 6 3.48 24.30 12.83
CA ALA A 6 2.39 24.65 11.92
C ALA A 6 2.54 24.00 10.53
N GLU A 7 3.75 23.99 9.96
CA GLU A 7 4.04 23.32 8.68
C GLU A 7 3.74 21.82 8.74
N HIS A 8 4.18 21.14 9.80
CA HIS A 8 3.94 19.71 9.98
C HIS A 8 2.45 19.41 10.06
N ILE A 9 1.72 20.16 10.90
CA ILE A 9 0.27 19.99 11.07
C ILE A 9 -0.47 20.23 9.75
N ALA A 10 -0.06 21.23 8.98
CA ALA A 10 -0.65 21.50 7.66
C ALA A 10 -0.44 20.31 6.70
N VAL A 11 0.76 19.74 6.65
CA VAL A 11 1.04 18.57 5.79
C VAL A 11 0.26 17.33 6.25
N LEU A 12 0.14 17.10 7.56
CA LEU A 12 -0.70 16.02 8.10
C LEU A 12 -2.17 16.20 7.68
N GLY A 13 -2.70 17.42 7.78
CA GLY A 13 -4.05 17.76 7.34
C GLY A 13 -4.26 17.49 5.84
N VAL A 14 -3.33 17.93 5.00
CA VAL A 14 -3.34 17.67 3.55
C VAL A 14 -3.28 16.16 3.27
N THR A 15 -2.45 15.42 4.00
CA THR A 15 -2.31 13.97 3.86
C THR A 15 -3.63 13.25 4.12
N VAL A 16 -4.33 13.62 5.19
CA VAL A 16 -5.65 13.05 5.53
C VAL A 16 -6.69 13.38 4.45
N VAL A 17 -6.77 14.63 4.01
CA VAL A 17 -7.70 15.05 2.95
C VAL A 17 -7.42 14.29 1.66
N LEU A 18 -6.16 14.21 1.25
CA LEU A 18 -5.75 13.52 0.03
C LEU A 18 -6.06 12.02 0.11
N ALA A 19 -5.82 11.38 1.26
CA ALA A 19 -6.16 9.97 1.48
C ALA A 19 -7.67 9.73 1.33
N VAL A 20 -8.51 10.56 1.93
CA VAL A 20 -9.98 10.45 1.83
C VAL A 20 -10.44 10.65 0.39
N VAL A 21 -9.98 11.70 -0.28
CA VAL A 21 -10.35 12.01 -1.67
C VAL A 21 -9.94 10.86 -2.60
N LEU A 22 -8.71 10.35 -2.48
CA LEU A 22 -8.22 9.29 -3.33
C LEU A 22 -8.90 7.94 -3.04
N VAL A 23 -9.28 7.65 -1.80
CA VAL A 23 -10.10 6.48 -1.49
C VAL A 23 -11.48 6.57 -2.16
N ILE A 24 -12.13 7.73 -2.08
CA ILE A 24 -13.44 7.95 -2.72
C ILE A 24 -13.32 7.82 -4.24
N ALA A 25 -12.31 8.46 -4.84
CA ALA A 25 -12.06 8.38 -6.28
C ALA A 25 -11.76 6.93 -6.72
N ALA A 26 -10.90 6.23 -5.97
CA ALA A 26 -10.56 4.83 -6.23
C ALA A 26 -11.78 3.91 -6.18
N ARG A 27 -12.69 4.11 -5.23
CA ARG A 27 -13.96 3.34 -5.16
C ARG A 27 -14.83 3.54 -6.39
N ARG A 28 -14.85 4.74 -6.97
CA ARG A 28 -15.67 5.06 -8.16
C ARG A 28 -15.11 4.45 -9.45
N ILE A 29 -13.79 4.33 -9.56
CA ILE A 29 -13.14 3.77 -10.75
C ILE A 29 -12.88 2.26 -10.65
N ARG A 30 -13.12 1.66 -9.48
CA ARG A 30 -12.83 0.26 -9.22
C ARG A 30 -13.56 -0.67 -10.20
N GLY A 31 -12.83 -1.58 -10.83
CA GLY A 31 -13.31 -2.51 -11.84
C GLY A 31 -13.33 -1.93 -13.26
N THR A 32 -12.95 -0.67 -13.46
CA THR A 32 -12.97 -0.01 -14.77
C THR A 32 -11.57 0.05 -15.40
N VAL A 33 -11.50 0.36 -16.70
CA VAL A 33 -10.22 0.61 -17.39
C VAL A 33 -9.44 1.80 -16.80
N HIS A 34 -10.15 2.73 -16.15
CA HIS A 34 -9.53 3.88 -15.48
C HIS A 34 -8.75 3.46 -14.24
N GLU A 35 -9.13 2.37 -13.56
CA GLU A 35 -8.36 1.82 -12.44
C GLU A 35 -6.95 1.46 -12.88
N ASP A 36 -6.81 0.63 -13.92
CA ASP A 36 -5.49 0.20 -14.41
C ASP A 36 -4.66 1.38 -14.94
N ARG A 37 -5.26 2.26 -15.75
CA ARG A 37 -4.55 3.42 -16.31
C ARG A 37 -4.03 4.36 -15.21
N LEU A 38 -4.84 4.68 -14.21
CA LEU A 38 -4.43 5.59 -13.14
C LEU A 38 -3.40 4.97 -12.19
N LEU A 39 -3.53 3.68 -11.87
CA LEU A 39 -2.52 2.97 -11.07
C LEU A 39 -1.18 2.91 -11.80
N ARG A 40 -1.17 2.59 -13.10
CA ARG A 40 0.07 2.58 -13.89
C ARG A 40 0.69 3.95 -14.01
N ALA A 41 -0.12 5.00 -14.24
CA ALA A 41 0.38 6.37 -14.27
C ALA A 41 1.01 6.77 -12.93
N ALA A 42 0.32 6.50 -11.81
CA ALA A 42 0.84 6.74 -10.47
C ALA A 42 2.12 5.92 -10.20
N GLY A 43 2.17 4.67 -10.67
CA GLY A 43 3.33 3.80 -10.53
C GLY A 43 4.55 4.30 -11.29
N TRP A 44 4.37 4.79 -12.52
CA TRP A 44 5.44 5.42 -13.28
C TRP A 44 5.90 6.73 -12.68
N ILE A 45 4.98 7.59 -12.22
CA ILE A 45 5.33 8.82 -11.51
C ILE A 45 6.15 8.49 -10.25
N MET A 46 5.68 7.55 -9.44
CA MET A 46 6.39 7.11 -8.23
C MET A 46 7.79 6.59 -8.57
N LEU A 47 7.91 5.73 -9.58
CA LEU A 47 9.19 5.19 -10.00
C LEU A 47 10.14 6.29 -10.50
N THR A 48 9.67 7.17 -11.37
CA THR A 48 10.48 8.25 -11.93
C THR A 48 10.97 9.19 -10.83
N VAL A 49 10.08 9.65 -9.94
CA VAL A 49 10.49 10.53 -8.84
C VAL A 49 11.48 9.82 -7.91
N THR A 50 11.25 8.53 -7.61
CA THR A 50 12.17 7.74 -6.78
C THR A 50 13.54 7.64 -7.43
N VAL A 51 13.62 7.26 -8.71
CA VAL A 51 14.90 7.11 -9.43
C VAL A 51 15.62 8.46 -9.52
N VAL A 52 14.91 9.53 -9.88
CA VAL A 52 15.50 10.88 -9.96
C VAL A 52 16.03 11.31 -8.60
N TRP A 53 15.26 11.12 -7.53
CA TRP A 53 15.67 11.46 -6.17
C TRP A 53 16.91 10.67 -5.73
N THR A 54 16.92 9.35 -5.93
CA THR A 54 18.08 8.51 -5.61
C THR A 54 19.31 8.94 -6.41
N LEU A 55 19.20 9.13 -7.72
CA LEU A 55 20.32 9.57 -8.55
C LEU A 55 20.82 10.97 -8.17
N TRP A 56 19.91 11.86 -7.78
CA TRP A 56 20.27 13.20 -7.30
C TRP A 56 21.12 13.13 -6.03
N GLY A 57 20.71 12.31 -5.04
CA GLY A 57 21.49 12.06 -3.83
C GLY A 57 22.84 11.35 -4.08
N MET A 58 23.00 10.68 -5.22
CA MET A 58 24.26 10.04 -5.64
C MET A 58 25.25 11.03 -6.29
N MET A 59 24.84 12.25 -6.63
CA MET A 59 25.72 13.21 -7.30
C MET A 59 26.81 13.71 -6.33
N PRO A 60 28.04 14.01 -6.80
CA PRO A 60 29.15 14.43 -5.93
C PRO A 60 28.83 15.61 -5.02
N GLY A 61 28.04 16.57 -5.50
CA GLY A 61 27.69 17.76 -4.72
C GLY A 61 26.61 17.53 -3.67
N GLN A 62 25.89 16.41 -3.71
CA GLN A 62 24.76 16.09 -2.81
C GLN A 62 25.01 14.82 -1.99
N TRP A 63 26.15 14.17 -2.23
CA TRP A 63 26.49 12.91 -1.61
C TRP A 63 26.68 13.07 -0.10
N ASN A 64 25.94 12.26 0.65
CA ASN A 64 26.09 12.10 2.08
C ASN A 64 26.01 10.60 2.42
N ILE A 65 27.05 10.06 3.05
CA ILE A 65 27.12 8.63 3.40
C ILE A 65 26.01 8.18 4.34
N ASP A 66 25.38 9.09 5.09
CA ASP A 66 24.32 8.79 6.06
C ASP A 66 22.92 8.82 5.44
N GLN A 67 22.77 9.35 4.22
CA GLN A 67 21.46 9.63 3.61
C GLN A 67 21.33 9.20 2.15
N SER A 68 22.43 9.21 1.39
CA SER A 68 22.38 9.00 -0.05
C SER A 68 22.14 7.54 -0.42
N LEU A 69 22.78 6.58 0.26
CA LEU A 69 22.61 5.16 -0.08
C LEU A 69 21.18 4.72 0.27
N PRO A 70 20.51 3.96 -0.62
CA PRO A 70 19.09 3.67 -0.49
C PRO A 70 18.82 2.50 0.48
N PHE A 71 19.33 2.59 1.71
CA PHE A 71 19.22 1.53 2.71
C PHE A 71 18.21 1.83 3.82
N GLN A 72 17.54 2.99 3.78
CA GLN A 72 16.39 3.24 4.66
C GLN A 72 15.21 2.32 4.28
N PHE A 73 14.33 2.02 5.23
CA PHE A 73 13.07 1.31 4.92
C PHE A 73 12.22 2.10 3.92
N SER A 74 12.21 3.44 4.02
CA SER A 74 11.48 4.30 3.09
C SER A 74 12.03 4.23 1.67
N ASP A 75 13.33 4.01 1.47
CA ASP A 75 13.93 3.86 0.13
C ASP A 75 13.41 2.60 -0.58
N ALA A 76 13.49 1.44 0.09
CA ALA A 76 12.90 0.21 -0.44
C ALA A 76 11.39 0.38 -0.67
N MET A 77 10.70 1.02 0.26
CA MET A 77 9.26 1.24 0.19
C MET A 77 8.84 2.02 -1.05
N ARG A 78 9.62 3.03 -1.47
CA ARG A 78 9.34 3.84 -2.66
C ARG A 78 9.34 2.98 -3.94
N PHE A 79 10.35 2.12 -4.09
CA PHE A 79 10.41 1.17 -5.21
C PHE A 79 9.31 0.10 -5.13
N LEU A 80 9.08 -0.48 -3.96
CA LEU A 80 8.04 -1.49 -3.73
C LEU A 80 6.64 -0.93 -4.03
N THR A 81 6.38 0.32 -3.66
CA THR A 81 5.13 1.02 -3.96
C THR A 81 4.94 1.18 -5.47
N ALA A 82 5.98 1.60 -6.20
CA ALA A 82 5.93 1.67 -7.65
C ALA A 82 5.68 0.29 -8.29
N ILE A 83 6.37 -0.76 -7.83
CA ILE A 83 6.17 -2.13 -8.31
C ILE A 83 4.73 -2.60 -8.04
N ALA A 84 4.20 -2.33 -6.84
CA ALA A 84 2.83 -2.71 -6.48
C ALA A 84 1.80 -2.02 -7.38
N LEU A 85 2.00 -0.73 -7.71
CA LEU A 85 1.14 0.03 -8.61
C LEU A 85 1.22 -0.47 -10.06
N LEU A 86 2.42 -0.74 -10.57
CA LEU A 86 2.65 -1.12 -11.97
C LEU A 86 2.25 -2.58 -12.26
N THR A 87 2.57 -3.50 -11.34
CA THR A 87 2.43 -4.94 -11.58
C THR A 87 1.20 -5.53 -10.90
N ARG A 88 0.69 -4.87 -9.86
CA ARG A 88 -0.36 -5.38 -8.97
C ARG A 88 -0.06 -6.77 -8.39
N ALA A 89 1.22 -7.13 -8.31
CA ALA A 89 1.63 -8.39 -7.75
C ALA A 89 1.22 -8.44 -6.27
N GLY A 90 0.56 -9.54 -5.87
CA GLY A 90 0.01 -9.65 -4.53
C GLY A 90 1.06 -9.49 -3.42
N TRP A 91 2.26 -10.03 -3.63
CA TRP A 91 3.36 -9.91 -2.67
C TRP A 91 3.80 -8.45 -2.49
N ALA A 92 3.86 -7.66 -3.56
CA ALA A 92 4.25 -6.27 -3.51
C ALA A 92 3.17 -5.41 -2.83
N ILE A 93 1.89 -5.70 -3.13
CA ILE A 93 0.76 -5.06 -2.45
C ILE A 93 0.76 -5.41 -0.96
N ALA A 94 1.02 -6.68 -0.60
CA ALA A 94 1.09 -7.10 0.80
C ALA A 94 2.19 -6.34 1.55
N ILE A 95 3.42 -6.31 1.01
CA ILE A 95 4.54 -5.56 1.61
C ILE A 95 4.17 -4.08 1.73
N CYS A 96 3.64 -3.47 0.67
CA CYS A 96 3.21 -2.07 0.67
C CYS A 96 2.15 -1.79 1.76
N CYS A 97 1.16 -2.67 1.93
CA CYS A 97 0.15 -2.54 2.98
C CYS A 97 0.75 -2.59 4.39
N PHE A 98 1.63 -3.54 4.66
CA PHE A 98 2.20 -3.70 6.00
C PHE A 98 3.23 -2.61 6.30
N TRP A 99 4.22 -2.42 5.44
CA TRP A 99 5.29 -1.45 5.66
C TRP A 99 4.78 -0.01 5.58
N GLY A 100 3.87 0.28 4.66
CA GLY A 100 3.38 1.64 4.43
C GLY A 100 2.51 2.16 5.56
N LEU A 101 1.63 1.30 6.08
CA LEU A 101 0.71 1.67 7.16
C LEU A 101 1.35 1.67 8.54
N THR A 102 2.55 1.10 8.71
CA THR A 102 3.21 1.06 10.04
C THR A 102 4.61 1.66 10.04
N LEU A 103 5.52 1.20 9.16
CA LEU A 103 6.92 1.62 9.17
C LEU A 103 7.07 3.01 8.54
N ASN A 104 6.58 3.19 7.30
CA ASN A 104 6.61 4.50 6.62
C ASN A 104 5.75 5.55 7.32
N LEU A 105 4.70 5.12 8.05
CA LEU A 105 3.88 6.01 8.85
C LEU A 105 4.71 6.77 9.90
N GLN A 106 5.77 6.17 10.45
CA GLN A 106 6.66 6.85 11.39
C GLN A 106 7.33 8.06 10.73
N SER A 107 7.78 7.97 9.48
CA SER A 107 8.35 9.13 8.77
C SER A 107 7.34 10.25 8.50
N VAL A 108 6.04 9.97 8.60
CA VAL A 108 4.99 10.99 8.48
C VAL A 108 4.64 11.59 9.84
N ILE A 109 4.67 10.82 10.93
CA ILE A 109 4.29 11.28 12.28
C ILE A 109 5.49 11.88 13.04
N THR A 110 6.65 11.26 12.93
CA THR A 110 7.94 11.69 13.51
C THR A 110 8.95 11.89 12.38
N PRO A 111 8.81 12.98 11.58
CA PRO A 111 9.64 13.17 10.41
C PRO A 111 11.08 13.54 10.79
N ASP A 112 12.04 12.75 10.32
CA ASP A 112 13.47 13.10 10.31
C ASP A 112 13.85 13.75 8.97
N LEU A 113 13.24 14.91 8.69
CA LEU A 113 13.56 15.71 7.50
C LEU A 113 14.70 16.68 7.81
N ASN A 114 15.89 16.32 7.33
CA ASN A 114 17.09 17.13 7.39
C ASN A 114 17.23 17.96 6.11
N TYR A 115 17.48 19.25 6.28
CA TYR A 115 17.75 20.14 5.16
C TYR A 115 19.26 20.26 4.95
N PHE A 116 19.68 20.16 3.70
CA PHE A 116 21.07 20.32 3.31
C PHE A 116 21.18 21.58 2.44
N ASP A 117 21.20 21.42 1.12
CA ASP A 117 21.54 22.50 0.19
C ASP A 117 20.31 23.07 -0.51
N TYR A 118 19.23 22.30 -0.66
CA TYR A 118 18.05 22.71 -1.42
C TYR A 118 16.75 22.47 -0.64
N PRO A 119 16.46 23.28 0.40
CA PRO A 119 15.37 23.02 1.34
C PRO A 119 13.99 22.84 0.69
N VAL A 120 13.68 23.59 -0.37
CA VAL A 120 12.39 23.50 -1.07
C VAL A 120 12.26 22.16 -1.82
N ALA A 121 13.32 21.72 -2.50
CA ALA A 121 13.32 20.46 -3.22
C ALA A 121 13.30 19.27 -2.24
N GLU A 122 14.08 19.36 -1.16
CA GLU A 122 14.16 18.34 -0.11
C GLU A 122 12.83 18.19 0.62
N PHE A 123 12.19 19.30 0.98
CA PHE A 123 10.84 19.29 1.54
C PHE A 123 9.85 18.63 0.59
N ALA A 124 9.81 19.07 -0.67
CA ALA A 124 8.84 18.58 -1.64
C ALA A 124 9.00 17.08 -1.91
N ALA A 125 10.24 16.62 -2.10
CA ALA A 125 10.52 15.22 -2.38
C ALA A 125 10.27 14.32 -1.15
N TYR A 126 10.70 14.75 0.03
CA TYR A 126 10.43 14.04 1.27
C TYR A 126 8.93 13.81 1.44
N TRP A 127 8.14 14.88 1.41
CA TRP A 127 6.70 14.76 1.64
C TRP A 127 5.99 14.02 0.51
N PHE A 128 6.32 14.30 -0.74
CA PHE A 128 5.71 13.57 -1.86
C PHE A 128 5.94 12.06 -1.75
N LEU A 129 7.19 11.63 -1.54
CA LEU A 129 7.55 10.20 -1.51
C LEU A 129 6.92 9.49 -0.31
N HIS A 130 6.95 10.09 0.90
CA HIS A 130 6.38 9.46 2.10
C HIS A 130 4.85 9.48 2.09
N ILE A 131 4.22 10.56 1.64
CA ILE A 131 2.75 10.65 1.52
C ILE A 131 2.26 9.67 0.45
N ALA A 132 2.91 9.58 -0.70
CA ALA A 132 2.54 8.61 -1.74
C ALA A 132 2.68 7.17 -1.22
N ALA A 133 3.79 6.84 -0.56
CA ALA A 133 4.03 5.52 0.03
C ALA A 133 3.06 5.17 1.19
N LEU A 134 2.44 6.17 1.83
CA LEU A 134 1.39 5.98 2.83
C LEU A 134 -0.01 5.86 2.19
N ILE A 135 -0.32 6.70 1.21
CA ILE A 135 -1.67 6.76 0.61
C ILE A 135 -1.93 5.56 -0.31
N VAL A 136 -0.94 5.09 -1.06
CA VAL A 136 -1.11 3.95 -1.96
C VAL A 136 -1.64 2.70 -1.24
N PRO A 137 -1.08 2.23 -0.11
CA PRO A 137 -1.65 1.11 0.62
C PRO A 137 -3.02 1.42 1.22
N ILE A 138 -3.28 2.68 1.60
CA ILE A 138 -4.62 3.11 2.02
C ILE A 138 -5.62 2.93 0.86
N VAL A 139 -5.25 3.36 -0.34
CA VAL A 139 -6.07 3.21 -1.55
C VAL A 139 -6.25 1.74 -1.92
N PHE A 140 -5.21 0.91 -1.82
CA PHE A 140 -5.35 -0.53 -2.07
C PHE A 140 -6.37 -1.17 -1.12
N VAL A 141 -6.25 -0.90 0.18
CA VAL A 141 -7.14 -1.49 1.18
C VAL A 141 -8.54 -0.89 1.09
N TRP A 142 -8.69 0.41 1.33
CA TRP A 142 -10.00 1.03 1.51
C TRP A 142 -10.64 1.53 0.22
N GLY A 143 -9.85 1.73 -0.84
CA GLY A 143 -10.32 2.14 -2.17
C GLY A 143 -10.63 0.95 -3.09
N LEU A 144 -9.65 0.07 -3.27
CA LEU A 144 -9.67 -1.02 -4.26
C LEU A 144 -10.03 -2.39 -3.70
N GLY A 145 -10.20 -2.50 -2.38
CA GLY A 145 -10.73 -3.69 -1.74
C GLY A 145 -9.71 -4.81 -1.54
N TYR A 146 -8.41 -4.52 -1.55
CA TYR A 146 -7.37 -5.47 -1.17
C TYR A 146 -7.39 -5.73 0.33
N ARG A 147 -7.10 -6.96 0.74
CA ARG A 147 -7.15 -7.44 2.11
C ARG A 147 -5.91 -8.26 2.42
N PRO A 148 -5.20 -7.97 3.53
CA PRO A 148 -4.10 -8.79 3.99
C PRO A 148 -4.51 -10.24 4.25
N THR A 149 -3.56 -11.15 4.07
CA THR A 149 -3.67 -12.57 4.46
C THR A 149 -2.53 -12.94 5.39
N TRP A 150 -2.63 -14.07 6.09
CA TRP A 150 -1.52 -14.59 6.90
C TRP A 150 -0.27 -14.88 6.07
N ARG A 151 -0.43 -15.31 4.83
CA ARG A 151 0.71 -15.52 3.93
C ARG A 151 1.33 -14.20 3.49
N GLY A 152 0.52 -13.18 3.22
CA GLY A 152 1.02 -11.82 2.95
C GLY A 152 1.76 -11.23 4.15
N TYR A 153 1.25 -11.47 5.36
CA TYR A 153 1.92 -11.12 6.62
C TYR A 153 3.31 -11.77 6.71
N CYS A 154 3.40 -13.10 6.53
CA CYS A 154 4.69 -13.79 6.60
C CYS A 154 5.68 -13.28 5.54
N VAL A 155 5.21 -13.03 4.31
CA VAL A 155 6.05 -12.48 3.23
C VAL A 155 6.55 -11.09 3.59
N ALA A 156 5.66 -10.20 4.07
CA ALA A 156 6.05 -8.84 4.45
C ALA A 156 7.01 -8.82 5.64
N TYR A 157 6.83 -9.73 6.59
CA TYR A 157 7.66 -9.81 7.80
C TYR A 157 9.03 -10.37 7.49
N ALA A 158 9.09 -11.44 6.68
CA ALA A 158 10.36 -11.97 6.18
C ALA A 158 11.12 -10.93 5.34
N ALA A 159 10.42 -10.18 4.48
CA ALA A 159 11.02 -9.09 3.73
C ALA A 159 11.59 -8.01 4.65
N ALA A 160 10.88 -7.67 5.74
CA ALA A 160 11.32 -6.63 6.67
C ALA A 160 12.61 -7.04 7.39
N ILE A 161 12.67 -8.30 7.85
CA ILE A 161 13.88 -8.87 8.44
C ILE A 161 15.02 -8.88 7.42
N ALA A 162 14.76 -9.33 6.19
CA ALA A 162 15.78 -9.38 5.14
C ALA A 162 16.34 -7.97 4.83
N TRP A 163 15.48 -6.96 4.74
CA TRP A 163 15.90 -5.58 4.51
C TRP A 163 16.65 -4.99 5.71
N ALA A 164 16.21 -5.26 6.93
CA ALA A 164 16.93 -4.87 8.15
C ALA A 164 18.34 -5.46 8.19
N LEU A 165 18.51 -6.73 7.79
CA LEU A 165 19.84 -7.34 7.68
C LEU A 165 20.72 -6.65 6.63
N VAL A 166 20.15 -6.26 5.48
CA VAL A 166 20.88 -5.47 4.46
C VAL A 166 21.32 -4.13 5.04
N ALA A 167 20.43 -3.41 5.74
CA ALA A 167 20.74 -2.14 6.37
C ALA A 167 21.81 -2.29 7.48
N ILE A 168 21.73 -3.33 8.31
CA ILE A 168 22.75 -3.63 9.34
C ILE A 168 24.12 -3.88 8.69
N CYS A 169 24.18 -4.66 7.61
CA CYS A 169 25.42 -4.89 6.87
C CYS A 169 25.96 -3.57 6.28
N ALA A 170 25.10 -2.73 5.70
CA ALA A 170 25.49 -1.44 5.17
C ALA A 170 26.04 -0.51 6.28
N ASN A 171 25.36 -0.45 7.43
CA ASN A 171 25.80 0.32 8.59
C ASN A 171 27.17 -0.16 9.08
N ALA A 172 27.38 -1.47 9.18
CA ALA A 172 28.67 -2.04 9.59
C ALA A 172 29.81 -1.70 8.62
N LEU A 173 29.53 -1.60 7.32
CA LEU A 173 30.53 -1.29 6.29
C LEU A 173 30.81 0.22 6.16
N THR A 174 29.84 1.07 6.46
CA THR A 174 29.91 2.52 6.18
C THR A 174 30.05 3.37 7.44
N GLY A 175 29.70 2.83 8.60
CA GLY A 175 29.58 3.60 9.86
C GLY A 175 28.27 4.39 9.98
N ALA A 176 27.39 4.33 8.98
CA ALA A 176 26.12 5.04 8.97
C ALA A 176 25.06 4.40 9.90
N ASN A 177 23.90 5.05 9.98
CA ASN A 177 22.75 4.59 10.77
C ASN A 177 21.46 4.47 9.94
N TYR A 178 21.51 3.69 8.87
CA TYR A 178 20.33 3.35 8.08
C TYR A 178 19.31 2.57 8.89
N ALA A 179 18.03 2.91 8.68
CA ALA A 179 16.87 2.37 9.37
C ALA A 179 16.92 2.50 10.90
N TYR A 180 17.80 3.35 11.44
CA TYR A 180 18.06 3.50 12.88
C TYR A 180 18.39 2.17 13.58
N LEU A 181 19.12 1.29 12.90
CA LEU A 181 19.50 -0.03 13.44
C LEU A 181 20.84 -0.03 14.19
N SER A 182 21.58 1.09 14.18
CA SER A 182 22.82 1.26 14.94
C SER A 182 22.62 2.08 16.21
N HIS A 183 21.69 3.04 16.19
CA HIS A 183 21.21 3.81 17.35
C HIS A 183 19.91 4.54 17.00
N ALA A 184 19.17 5.01 18.02
CA ALA A 184 17.98 5.84 17.83
C ALA A 184 18.33 7.19 17.15
N PRO A 185 17.38 7.82 16.44
CA PRO A 185 17.56 9.18 15.93
C PRO A 185 17.78 10.19 17.06
N GLU A 186 18.38 11.34 16.73
CA GLU A 186 18.57 12.43 17.71
C GLU A 186 17.28 13.17 18.06
N GLY A 187 16.30 13.18 17.14
CA GLY A 187 15.00 13.82 17.33
C GLY A 187 13.99 12.92 18.07
N PRO A 188 12.84 13.47 18.50
CA PRO A 188 11.80 12.71 19.19
C PRO A 188 11.34 11.51 18.38
N SER A 189 11.37 10.33 19.01
CA SER A 189 11.01 9.08 18.36
C SER A 189 10.28 8.13 19.30
N VAL A 190 9.48 7.24 18.72
CA VAL A 190 8.90 6.11 19.48
C VAL A 190 10.01 5.23 20.08
N LEU A 191 11.20 5.21 19.47
CA LEU A 191 12.33 4.42 19.97
C LEU A 191 12.79 4.87 21.36
N ASP A 192 12.57 6.13 21.73
CA ASP A 192 12.99 6.71 23.01
C ASP A 192 12.34 6.02 24.21
N VAL A 193 11.17 5.39 24.01
CA VAL A 193 10.43 4.69 25.08
C VAL A 193 10.63 3.18 25.08
N LEU A 194 11.39 2.64 24.12
CA LEU A 194 11.59 1.19 23.95
C LEU A 194 12.90 0.67 24.58
N GLY A 195 13.71 1.56 25.16
CA GLY A 195 14.97 1.24 25.83
C GLY A 195 16.21 1.42 24.95
N PRO A 196 17.42 1.18 25.48
CA PRO A 196 18.68 1.44 24.78
C PRO A 196 18.91 0.47 23.62
N TRP A 197 19.78 0.83 22.69
CA TRP A 197 20.27 -0.10 21.67
C TRP A 197 20.98 -1.32 22.32
N PRO A 198 20.78 -2.57 21.85
CA PRO A 198 19.88 -3.02 20.77
C PRO A 198 18.49 -3.46 21.25
N VAL A 199 18.10 -3.17 22.51
CA VAL A 199 16.85 -3.64 23.13
C VAL A 199 15.62 -3.13 22.39
N TYR A 200 15.60 -1.87 21.92
CA TYR A 200 14.46 -1.36 21.17
C TYR A 200 14.23 -2.13 19.86
N ILE A 201 15.28 -2.63 19.20
CA ILE A 201 15.15 -3.41 17.96
C ILE A 201 14.40 -4.72 18.21
N LEU A 202 14.64 -5.36 19.36
CA LEU A 202 13.90 -6.55 19.77
C LEU A 202 12.42 -6.22 20.03
N TRP A 203 12.15 -5.08 20.66
CA TRP A 203 10.78 -4.61 20.85
C TRP A 203 10.10 -4.26 19.53
N GLU A 204 10.78 -3.61 18.60
CA GLU A 204 10.26 -3.32 17.27
C GLU A 204 9.81 -4.59 16.55
N LEU A 205 10.63 -5.64 16.54
CA LEU A 205 10.27 -6.94 15.94
C LEU A 205 8.96 -7.49 16.53
N VAL A 206 8.87 -7.51 17.87
CA VAL A 206 7.68 -8.03 18.56
C VAL A 206 6.45 -7.15 18.30
N ILE A 207 6.59 -5.84 18.44
CA ILE A 207 5.49 -4.88 18.24
C ILE A 207 4.98 -4.94 16.81
N VAL A 208 5.88 -4.91 15.81
CA VAL A 208 5.51 -5.01 14.39
C VAL A 208 4.81 -6.34 14.11
N ALA A 209 5.33 -7.47 14.61
CA ALA A 209 4.68 -8.77 14.45
C ALA A 209 3.25 -8.78 15.04
N VAL A 210 3.08 -8.25 16.25
CA VAL A 210 1.77 -8.19 16.93
C VAL A 210 0.81 -7.26 16.18
N VAL A 211 1.25 -6.04 15.84
CA VAL A 211 0.42 -5.05 15.12
C VAL A 211 -0.02 -5.62 13.77
N TRP A 212 0.88 -6.27 13.03
CA TRP A 212 0.54 -6.84 11.74
C TRP A 212 -0.35 -8.09 11.85
N ALA A 213 -0.19 -8.89 12.90
CA ALA A 213 -1.12 -9.96 13.21
C ALA A 213 -2.53 -9.40 13.49
N LEU A 214 -2.63 -8.32 14.28
CA LEU A 214 -3.88 -7.61 14.54
C LEU A 214 -4.48 -6.96 13.28
N MET A 215 -3.64 -6.43 12.39
CA MET A 215 -4.08 -5.93 11.08
C MET A 215 -4.65 -7.06 10.22
N THR A 216 -4.11 -8.28 10.31
CA THR A 216 -4.50 -9.44 9.48
C THR A 216 -5.74 -10.14 10.03
N TRP A 217 -5.82 -10.26 11.35
CA TRP A 217 -6.80 -11.09 12.06
C TRP A 217 -8.26 -10.81 11.69
N PRO A 218 -8.77 -9.56 11.65
CA PRO A 218 -10.15 -9.26 11.29
C PRO A 218 -10.49 -9.71 9.86
N TRP A 219 -9.57 -9.58 8.92
CA TRP A 219 -9.80 -9.95 7.53
C TRP A 219 -9.72 -11.45 7.32
N ALA A 220 -8.82 -12.13 8.03
CA ALA A 220 -8.72 -13.58 8.02
C ALA A 220 -10.03 -14.23 8.52
N MET A 221 -10.55 -13.76 9.67
CA MET A 221 -11.80 -14.24 10.24
C MET A 221 -13.01 -13.97 9.33
N ARG A 222 -13.13 -12.75 8.79
CA ARG A 222 -14.24 -12.39 7.89
C ARG A 222 -14.25 -13.25 6.64
N GLY A 223 -13.10 -13.46 6.01
CA GLY A 223 -13.04 -14.31 4.82
C GLY A 223 -13.33 -15.78 5.10
N ALA A 224 -12.97 -16.32 6.27
CA ALA A 224 -13.34 -17.69 6.66
C ALA A 224 -14.86 -17.83 6.90
N ARG A 225 -15.49 -16.82 7.51
CA ARG A 225 -16.94 -16.77 7.70
C ARG A 225 -17.69 -16.59 6.39
N GLU A 226 -17.23 -15.68 5.53
CA GLU A 226 -17.80 -15.46 4.20
C GLU A 226 -17.70 -16.72 3.33
N ALA A 227 -16.57 -17.43 3.35
CA ALA A 227 -16.41 -18.70 2.62
C ALA A 227 -17.39 -19.80 3.10
N GLY A 228 -17.67 -19.88 4.40
CA GLY A 228 -18.62 -20.85 4.95
C GLY A 228 -20.10 -20.49 4.75
N LEU A 229 -20.42 -19.22 4.46
CA LEU A 229 -21.78 -18.72 4.28
C LEU A 229 -22.18 -18.51 2.82
N LEU A 230 -21.21 -18.30 1.91
CA LEU A 230 -21.45 -18.04 0.50
C LEU A 230 -21.56 -19.36 -0.29
N PRO A 231 -22.59 -19.51 -1.16
CA PRO A 231 -22.62 -20.58 -2.15
C PRO A 231 -21.37 -20.54 -3.04
N ASP A 232 -20.93 -21.70 -3.55
CA ASP A 232 -19.73 -21.84 -4.39
C ASP A 232 -19.69 -20.84 -5.55
N THR A 233 -20.84 -20.50 -6.12
CA THR A 233 -20.98 -19.53 -7.21
C THR A 233 -20.55 -18.10 -6.85
N LEU A 234 -20.60 -17.73 -5.57
CA LEU A 234 -20.20 -16.41 -5.05
C LEU A 234 -18.79 -16.40 -4.46
N GLN A 235 -18.18 -17.56 -4.18
CA GLN A 235 -16.79 -17.62 -3.73
C GLN A 235 -15.82 -17.06 -4.78
N HIS A 236 -16.16 -17.18 -6.07
CA HIS A 236 -15.43 -16.54 -7.18
C HIS A 236 -15.44 -15.00 -7.14
N ALA A 237 -16.30 -14.38 -6.33
CA ALA A 237 -16.29 -12.93 -6.11
C ALA A 237 -15.18 -12.46 -5.15
N VAL A 238 -14.39 -13.39 -4.60
CA VAL A 238 -13.18 -13.09 -3.84
C VAL A 238 -12.00 -13.64 -4.62
N GLU A 239 -11.26 -12.74 -5.26
CA GLU A 239 -10.05 -13.10 -5.99
C GLU A 239 -8.87 -13.17 -5.02
N VAL A 240 -8.25 -14.34 -4.93
CA VAL A 240 -6.98 -14.53 -4.22
C VAL A 240 -5.87 -14.48 -5.27
N ASP A 241 -4.80 -13.72 -5.01
CA ASP A 241 -3.68 -13.69 -5.95
C ASP A 241 -2.99 -15.06 -6.04
N ARG A 242 -2.16 -15.27 -7.07
CA ARG A 242 -1.44 -16.52 -7.31
C ARG A 242 -0.68 -17.06 -6.08
N TRP A 243 -0.20 -16.16 -5.22
CA TRP A 243 0.59 -16.52 -4.05
C TRP A 243 -0.19 -16.47 -2.74
N ALA A 244 -1.50 -16.23 -2.79
CA ALA A 244 -2.38 -16.06 -1.64
C ALA A 244 -1.89 -15.04 -0.60
N THR A 245 -1.13 -14.06 -1.04
CA THR A 245 -0.57 -12.96 -0.24
C THR A 245 -1.57 -11.83 0.00
N VAL A 246 -2.53 -11.65 -0.91
CA VAL A 246 -3.65 -10.73 -0.75
C VAL A 246 -4.93 -11.35 -1.29
N ARG A 247 -6.06 -10.87 -0.75
CA ARG A 247 -7.39 -11.11 -1.32
C ARG A 247 -7.95 -9.80 -1.81
N ARG A 248 -8.63 -9.82 -2.96
CA ARG A 248 -9.33 -8.66 -3.51
C ARG A 248 -10.79 -9.02 -3.64
N LEU A 249 -11.65 -8.19 -3.09
CA LEU A 249 -13.09 -8.30 -3.35
C LEU A 249 -13.32 -7.98 -4.84
N SER A 250 -14.19 -8.71 -5.52
CA SER A 250 -14.59 -8.35 -6.88
C SER A 250 -15.39 -7.04 -6.86
N PRO A 251 -15.33 -6.23 -7.92
CA PRO A 251 -16.19 -5.05 -8.03
C PRO A 251 -17.67 -5.49 -7.96
N PRO A 252 -18.57 -4.66 -7.41
CA PRO A 252 -20.00 -4.91 -7.57
C PRO A 252 -20.30 -5.01 -9.07
N ARG A 253 -20.95 -6.10 -9.51
CA ARG A 253 -21.48 -6.13 -10.88
C ARG A 253 -22.45 -4.94 -11.01
N PRO A 254 -22.49 -4.23 -12.15
CA PRO A 254 -23.55 -3.27 -12.39
C PRO A 254 -24.89 -3.97 -12.11
N VAL A 255 -25.67 -3.44 -11.16
CA VAL A 255 -27.02 -3.94 -10.91
C VAL A 255 -27.77 -3.82 -12.23
N ASP A 256 -28.32 -4.94 -12.67
CA ASP A 256 -28.91 -5.18 -13.97
C ASP A 256 -29.58 -3.95 -14.62
N ALA A 257 -29.07 -3.57 -15.78
CA ALA A 257 -29.87 -2.95 -16.85
C ALA A 257 -30.90 -3.95 -17.46
N ALA A 258 -31.25 -5.04 -16.78
CA ALA A 258 -32.04 -6.14 -17.34
C ALA A 258 -33.14 -6.67 -16.42
N LEU A 259 -33.60 -5.89 -15.43
CA LEU A 259 -35.00 -6.00 -14.97
C LEU A 259 -36.01 -5.50 -16.02
N GLY A 260 -35.58 -5.21 -17.26
CA GLY A 260 -36.40 -4.72 -18.36
C GLY A 260 -36.93 -5.74 -19.38
N SER A 261 -36.68 -7.06 -19.25
CA SER A 261 -37.13 -8.04 -20.27
C SER A 261 -38.24 -9.01 -19.85
N ARG A 262 -38.83 -8.88 -18.65
CA ARG A 262 -40.03 -9.64 -18.29
C ARG A 262 -41.30 -8.87 -18.65
N GLY A 263 -41.76 -9.02 -19.91
CA GLY A 263 -43.06 -8.47 -20.30
C GLY A 263 -43.39 -8.51 -21.79
N SER A 264 -43.34 -9.68 -22.45
CA SER A 264 -44.22 -9.93 -23.61
C SER A 264 -44.41 -11.42 -23.84
N SER A 265 -45.33 -12.02 -23.08
CA SER A 265 -45.95 -13.29 -23.45
C SER A 265 -47.02 -13.00 -24.51
N VAL A 266 -46.67 -13.08 -25.79
CA VAL A 266 -47.64 -13.18 -26.88
C VAL A 266 -47.93 -14.68 -27.09
N PRO A 267 -49.16 -15.17 -26.89
CA PRO A 267 -49.51 -16.54 -27.22
C PRO A 267 -49.68 -16.68 -28.74
N PRO A 268 -49.39 -17.85 -29.33
CA PRO A 268 -49.55 -18.06 -30.77
C PRO A 268 -51.05 -18.13 -31.13
N PRO A 269 -51.48 -17.61 -32.31
CA PRO A 269 -52.84 -17.76 -32.75
C PRO A 269 -53.11 -19.20 -33.20
N HIS A 270 -54.10 -19.82 -32.59
CA HIS A 270 -54.72 -21.06 -33.08
C HIS A 270 -55.27 -20.84 -34.49
N SER A 271 -54.83 -21.67 -35.44
CA SER A 271 -55.43 -21.75 -36.78
C SER A 271 -56.59 -22.75 -36.77
N PRO A 272 -57.82 -22.39 -37.16
CA PRO A 272 -58.91 -23.33 -37.39
C PRO A 272 -58.72 -24.05 -38.74
N GLY A 273 -59.11 -25.33 -38.77
CA GLY A 273 -58.84 -26.26 -39.86
C GLY A 273 -59.43 -25.90 -41.23
N ALA A 274 -58.77 -26.44 -42.26
CA ALA A 274 -59.28 -26.52 -43.62
C ALA A 274 -59.10 -27.95 -44.16
N VAL A 275 -60.24 -28.64 -44.16
CA VAL A 275 -60.75 -29.63 -45.12
C VAL A 275 -59.83 -29.94 -46.32
N ARG A 276 -59.50 -31.23 -46.50
CA ARG A 276 -59.13 -31.81 -47.81
C ARG A 276 -60.37 -32.37 -48.51
N PRO A 277 -60.47 -32.21 -49.84
CA PRO A 277 -61.09 -33.21 -50.68
C PRO A 277 -60.09 -33.83 -51.67
N GLN A 278 -60.20 -35.17 -51.77
CA GLN A 278 -59.71 -36.12 -52.78
C GLN A 278 -58.20 -36.40 -52.83
#